data_AF-A0A7V9BZC6-F1
#
_entry.id   AF-A0A7V9BZC6-F1
#
_cell.length_a   1.000
_cell.length_b   1.000
_cell.length_c   1.000
_cell.angle_alpha   90.00
_cell.angle_beta   90.00
_cell.angle_gamma   90.00
#
_symmetry.space_group_name_H-M   'P 1'
#
loop_
_entity.id
_entity.type
_entity.pdbx_description
1 polymer ?
#
loop_
_entity_poly.entity_id
_entity_poly.type
_entity_poly.pdbx_seq_one_letter_code
_entity_poly.pdbx_strand_id
1 'polypeptide(L)'
;MGHARAEDLDQLERVLKGLRELDGLVERRRGVFCRGTAAFVHFHVFSGEPFGDLKVGKEWLRYPVGMAAEQRVLVTDARRVLKGATTGLRGMVQS
;
A
#
# COMPACT_ATOMS: atom_id res chain seq x y z
N MET A 1 -7.34 -15.72 5.80
CA MET A 1 -6.60 -14.57 5.24
C MET A 1 -7.24 -14.23 3.90
N GLY A 2 -8.21 -13.31 3.90
CA GLY A 2 -8.96 -12.97 2.70
C GLY A 2 -8.31 -11.79 1.99
N HIS A 3 -8.04 -11.93 0.70
CA HIS A 3 -7.80 -10.77 -0.15
C HIS A 3 -9.01 -9.83 -0.07
N ALA A 4 -8.77 -8.51 -0.16
CA ALA A 4 -9.85 -7.53 -0.27
C ALA A 4 -10.81 -7.97 -1.37
N ARG A 5 -12.13 -8.00 -1.10
CA ARG A 5 -13.11 -8.36 -2.11
C ARG A 5 -13.14 -7.24 -3.16
N ALA A 6 -13.62 -7.55 -4.36
CA ALA A 6 -13.63 -6.57 -5.45
C ALA A 6 -14.32 -5.25 -5.06
N GLU A 7 -15.39 -5.33 -4.26
CA GLU A 7 -16.16 -4.19 -3.75
C GLU A 7 -15.37 -3.33 -2.74
N ASP A 8 -14.50 -3.95 -1.93
CA ASP A 8 -13.61 -3.22 -1.02
C ASP A 8 -12.55 -2.45 -1.81
N LEU A 9 -12.06 -3.02 -2.92
CA LEU A 9 -11.05 -2.39 -3.78
C LEU A 9 -11.60 -1.18 -4.55
N ASP A 10 -12.91 -1.11 -4.81
CA ASP A 10 -13.54 0.06 -5.43
C ASP A 10 -13.43 1.31 -4.55
N GLN A 11 -13.56 1.16 -3.23
CA GLN A 11 -13.35 2.24 -2.27
C GLN A 11 -11.86 2.64 -2.15
N LEU A 12 -10.96 1.77 -2.61
CA LEU A 12 -9.52 1.99 -2.64
C LEU A 12 -9.02 2.53 -4.00
N GLU A 13 -9.87 2.74 -5.01
CA GLU A 13 -9.42 3.20 -6.33
C GLU A 13 -8.60 4.48 -6.28
N ARG A 14 -8.85 5.36 -5.30
CA ARG A 14 -8.04 6.57 -5.09
C ARG A 14 -6.60 6.24 -4.70
N VAL A 15 -6.38 5.34 -3.74
CA VAL A 15 -5.02 4.92 -3.36
C VAL A 15 -4.37 4.09 -4.46
N LEU A 16 -5.14 3.22 -5.13
CA LEU A 16 -4.64 2.42 -6.24
C LEU A 16 -4.18 3.33 -7.40
N LYS A 17 -4.97 4.33 -7.78
CA LYS A 17 -4.59 5.33 -8.78
C LYS A 17 -3.32 6.08 -8.39
N GLY A 18 -3.25 6.56 -7.14
CA GLY A 18 -2.06 7.25 -6.66
C GLY A 18 -0.78 6.40 -6.71
N LEU A 19 -0.90 5.08 -6.48
CA LEU A 19 0.22 4.14 -6.63
C LEU A 19 0.56 3.83 -8.10
N ARG A 20 -0.44 3.75 -8.99
CA ARG A 20 -0.24 3.60 -10.44
C ARG A 20 0.51 4.78 -11.06
N GLU A 21 0.40 5.98 -10.47
CA GLU A 21 1.12 7.17 -10.91
C GLU A 21 2.59 7.23 -10.44
N LEU A 22 3.03 6.29 -9.59
CA LEU A 22 4.41 6.23 -9.12
C LEU A 22 5.30 5.44 -10.10
N ASP A 23 6.35 6.10 -10.58
CA ASP A 23 7.34 5.46 -11.45
C ASP A 23 8.08 4.31 -10.74
N GLY A 24 8.34 3.22 -11.46
CA GLY A 24 9.01 2.03 -10.94
C GLY A 24 8.10 1.01 -10.24
N LEU A 25 6.78 1.25 -10.18
CA LEU A 25 5.79 0.27 -9.72
C LEU A 25 5.03 -0.37 -10.87
N VAL A 26 4.78 -1.67 -10.72
CA VAL A 26 3.94 -2.46 -11.62
C VAL A 26 2.82 -3.08 -10.80
N GLU A 27 1.58 -2.77 -11.14
CA GLU A 27 0.41 -3.45 -10.58
C GLU A 27 0.29 -4.84 -11.23
N ARG A 28 0.65 -5.90 -10.48
CA ARG A 28 0.59 -7.28 -10.98
C ARG A 28 -0.82 -7.86 -10.93
N ARG A 29 -1.58 -7.44 -9.92
CA ARG A 29 -3.00 -7.72 -9.70
C ARG A 29 -3.61 -6.50 -9.05
N ARG A 30 -4.93 -6.31 -9.17
CA ARG A 30 -5.61 -5.19 -8.51
C ARG A 30 -5.26 -5.18 -7.02
N GLY A 31 -4.64 -4.08 -6.55
CA GLY A 31 -4.19 -3.98 -5.16
C GLY A 31 -2.90 -4.75 -4.80
N VAL A 32 -2.10 -5.17 -5.78
CA VAL A 32 -0.77 -5.75 -5.56
C VAL A 32 0.24 -5.08 -6.49
N PHE A 33 1.10 -4.25 -5.91
CA PHE A 33 2.14 -3.51 -6.60
C PHE A 33 3.51 -4.11 -6.30
N CYS A 34 4.30 -4.30 -7.36
CA CYS A 34 5.67 -4.79 -7.27
C CYS A 34 6.64 -3.74 -7.80
N ARG A 35 7.83 -3.69 -7.19
CA ARG A 35 8.99 -2.98 -7.72
C ARG A 35 9.93 -4.03 -8.33
N GLY A 36 9.95 -4.11 -9.65
CA GLY A 36 10.62 -5.21 -10.37
C GLY A 36 9.96 -6.56 -10.10
N THR A 37 10.70 -7.48 -9.46
CA THR A 37 10.21 -8.81 -9.04
C THR A 37 9.76 -8.87 -7.58
N ALA A 38 10.06 -7.85 -6.78
CA ALA A 38 9.73 -7.83 -5.35
C ALA A 38 8.37 -7.19 -5.11
N ALA A 39 7.55 -7.83 -4.27
CA ALA A 39 6.33 -7.22 -3.74
C ALA A 39 6.68 -5.94 -2.98
N PHE A 40 5.92 -4.87 -3.25
CA PHE A 40 6.19 -3.54 -2.71
C PHE A 40 5.02 -3.02 -1.88
N VAL A 41 3.79 -3.06 -2.42
CA VAL A 41 2.58 -2.76 -1.66
C VAL A 41 1.53 -3.82 -1.95
N HIS A 42 0.84 -4.29 -0.93
CA HIS A 42 -0.34 -5.12 -1.12
C HIS A 42 -1.46 -4.73 -0.15
N PHE A 43 -2.70 -4.91 -0.59
CA PHE A 43 -3.89 -4.59 0.17
C PHE A 43 -4.62 -5.84 0.64
N HIS A 44 -5.12 -5.81 1.87
CA HIS A 44 -5.96 -6.86 2.43
C HIS A 44 -6.98 -6.25 3.39
N VAL A 45 -8.10 -6.95 3.58
CA VAL A 45 -9.12 -6.55 4.55
C VAL A 45 -9.01 -7.49 5.75
N PHE A 46 -8.83 -6.92 6.93
CA PHE A 46 -8.79 -7.66 8.18
C PHE A 46 -9.90 -7.14 9.10
N SER A 47 -10.77 -8.05 9.55
CA SER A 47 -11.92 -7.72 10.42
C SER A 47 -12.85 -6.62 9.88
N GLY A 48 -12.96 -6.48 8.56
CA GLY A 48 -13.80 -5.45 7.90
C GLY A 48 -13.09 -4.13 7.64
N GLU A 49 -11.85 -3.96 8.09
CA GLU A 49 -11.05 -2.76 7.86
C GLU A 49 -10.00 -3.00 6.77
N PRO A 50 -9.88 -2.12 5.76
CA PRO A 50 -8.89 -2.26 4.71
C PRO A 50 -7.53 -1.71 5.17
N PHE A 51 -6.49 -2.50 4.92
CA PHE A 51 -5.10 -2.15 5.19
C PHE A 51 -4.25 -2.26 3.93
N GLY A 52 -3.23 -1.40 3.84
CA GLY A 52 -2.16 -1.47 2.86
C GLY A 52 -0.83 -1.72 3.55
N ASP A 53 -0.14 -2.77 3.13
CA ASP A 53 1.17 -3.12 3.66
C ASP A 53 2.24 -2.68 2.67
N LEU A 54 3.12 -1.78 3.11
CA LEU A 54 4.23 -1.23 2.35
C LEU A 54 5.54 -1.88 2.81
N LYS A 55 6.29 -2.42 1.85
CA LYS A 55 7.60 -3.01 2.10
C LYS A 55 8.65 -1.91 2.24
N VAL A 56 9.36 -1.90 3.36
CA VAL A 56 10.45 -0.98 3.66
C VAL A 56 11.67 -1.78 4.07
N GLY A 57 12.62 -1.95 3.15
CA GLY A 57 13.76 -2.84 3.36
C GLY A 57 13.30 -4.29 3.56
N LYS A 58 13.50 -4.81 4.79
CA LYS A 58 13.10 -6.16 5.19
C LYS A 58 11.77 -6.20 5.95
N GLU A 59 11.23 -5.04 6.31
CA GLU A 59 10.04 -4.91 7.15
C GLU A 59 8.80 -4.59 6.30
N TRP A 60 7.65 -4.90 6.86
CA TRP A 60 6.35 -4.50 6.35
C TRP A 60 5.73 -3.49 7.30
N LEU A 61 5.43 -2.31 6.77
CA LEU A 61 4.69 -1.29 7.50
C LEU A 61 3.23 -1.35 7.06
N ARG A 62 2.34 -1.58 8.01
CA ARG A 62 0.88 -1.58 7.82
C ARG A 62 0.32 -0.17 7.96
N TYR A 63 -0.53 0.21 7.01
CA TYR A 63 -1.27 1.46 7.01
C TYR A 63 -2.77 1.14 6.98
N PRO A 64 -3.59 1.77 7.84
CA PRO A 64 -5.03 1.81 7.58
C PRO A 64 -5.26 2.58 6.27
N VAL A 65 -6.28 2.20 5.50
CA VAL A 65 -6.62 2.87 4.22
C VAL A 65 -8.13 3.04 4.03
N GLY A 66 -8.89 2.98 5.14
CA GLY A 66 -10.34 3.15 5.13
C GLY A 66 -10.77 4.58 4.82
N MET A 67 -9.92 5.56 5.10
CA MET A 67 -10.19 6.98 4.86
C MET A 67 -9.27 7.58 3.80
N ALA A 68 -9.79 8.57 3.07
CA ALA A 68 -9.02 9.26 2.03
C ALA A 68 -7.74 9.95 2.55
N ALA A 69 -7.71 10.37 3.82
CA ALA A 69 -6.50 10.93 4.45
C ALA A 69 -5.42 9.86 4.64
N GLU A 70 -5.80 8.68 5.12
CA GLU A 70 -4.89 7.55 5.34
C GLU A 70 -4.36 7.00 3.99
N GLN A 71 -5.23 6.94 2.98
CA GLN A 71 -4.84 6.62 1.61
C GLN A 71 -3.76 7.57 1.07
N ARG A 72 -3.91 8.89 1.28
CA ARG A 72 -2.88 9.89 0.88
C ARG A 72 -1.58 9.68 1.64
N VAL A 73 -1.65 9.30 2.91
CA VAL A 73 -0.47 8.98 3.74
C VAL A 73 0.31 7.83 3.10
N LEU A 74 -0.37 6.72 2.78
CA LEU A 74 0.26 5.55 2.16
C LEU A 74 0.94 5.91 0.82
N VAL A 75 0.26 6.63 -0.08
CA VAL A 75 0.86 7.03 -1.37
C VAL A 75 2.09 7.92 -1.17
N THR A 76 2.02 8.86 -0.21
CA THR A 76 3.13 9.77 0.10
C THR A 76 4.35 9.01 0.61
N ASP A 77 4.13 8.07 1.52
CA ASP A 77 5.20 7.29 2.14
C ASP A 77 5.75 6.24 1.15
N ALA A 78 4.90 5.62 0.33
CA ALA A 78 5.33 4.76 -0.79
C ALA A 78 6.26 5.50 -1.75
N ARG A 79 5.91 6.75 -2.13
CA ARG A 79 6.78 7.60 -2.97
C ARG A 79 8.12 7.91 -2.29
N ARG A 80 8.12 8.14 -0.98
CA ARG A 80 9.35 8.36 -0.20
C ARG A 80 10.25 7.12 -0.20
N VAL A 81 9.67 5.95 0.03
CA VAL A 81 10.39 4.66 0.04
C VAL A 81 10.95 4.34 -1.35
N LEU A 82 10.21 4.62 -2.43
CA LEU A 82 10.73 4.50 -3.80
C LEU A 82 11.98 5.35 -4.04
N LYS A 83 12.02 6.55 -3.44
CA LYS A 83 13.18 7.46 -3.46
C LYS A 83 14.28 7.11 -2.44
N GLY A 84 14.12 6.02 -1.69
CA GLY A 84 15.10 5.55 -0.70
C GLY A 84 14.97 6.17 0.70
N ALA A 85 13.93 6.96 0.97
CA ALA A 85 13.70 7.52 2.30
C ALA A 85 12.89 6.54 3.17
N THR A 86 13.47 6.15 4.32
CA THR A 86 12.88 5.17 5.25
C THR A 86 12.57 5.75 6.64
N THR A 87 12.85 7.03 6.87
CA THR A 87 12.63 7.69 8.16
C THR A 87 11.32 8.48 8.19
N GLY A 88 10.64 8.51 9.34
CA GLY A 88 9.42 9.29 9.53
C GLY A 88 8.22 8.77 8.74
N LEU A 89 8.20 7.47 8.47
CA LEU A 89 7.08 6.78 7.87
C LEU A 89 5.96 6.59 8.90
N ARG A 90 4.72 6.68 8.45
CA ARG A 90 3.54 6.71 9.33
C ARG A 90 2.88 5.35 9.54
N GLY A 91 3.39 4.32 8.87
CA GLY A 91 2.91 2.95 9.02
C GLY A 91 3.50 2.28 10.25
N MET A 92 2.78 1.29 10.76
CA MET A 92 3.18 0.52 11.93
C MET A 92 3.84 -0.79 11.50
N VAL A 93 4.93 -1.19 12.15
CA VAL A 93 5.61 -2.46 11.85
C VAL A 93 4.65 -3.62 12.12
N GLN A 94 4.52 -4.52 11.16
CA GLN A 94 3.87 -5.81 11.39
C GLN A 94 4.82 -6.71 12.19
N SER A 95 4.48 -6.99 13.44
CA SER A 95 5.13 -8.00 14.28
C SER A 95 4.56 -9.40 14.00
#